data_AF-A0A1V4I9H9-F1
#
_entry.id   AF-A0A1V4I9H9-F1
#
_cell.length_a   1.000
_cell.length_b   1.000
_cell.length_c   1.000
_cell.angle_alpha   90.00
_cell.angle_beta   90.00
_cell.angle_gamma   90.00
#
_symmetry.space_group_name_H-M   'P 1'
#
loop_
_entity.id
_entity.type
_entity.pdbx_description
1 polymer ?
#
loop_
_entity_poly.entity_id
_entity_poly.type
_entity_poly.pdbx_seq_one_letter_code
_entity_poly.pdbx_strand_id
1 'polypeptide(L)' 'MGCIGIVGRGECAQLRWFLIHPHYRRIGLGKKLLQEALDFAKAKNYRKIYFDTTNDLDKASNMYIKA' A
#
# COMPACT_ATOMS: atom_id res chain seq x y z
N MET A 1 10.90 1.60 11.70
CA MET A 1 9.47 1.68 12.08
C MET A 1 8.65 2.17 10.91
N GLY A 2 7.56 1.48 10.58
CA GLY A 2 6.61 1.88 9.54
C GLY A 2 5.27 1.18 9.77
N CYS A 3 4.21 1.74 9.21
CA CYS A 3 2.86 1.18 9.28
C CYS A 3 2.16 1.31 7.92
N ILE A 4 1.30 0.32 7.65
CA ILE A 4 0.38 0.32 6.51
C ILE A 4 -1.01 -0.03 7.02
N GLY A 5 -2.03 0.66 6.50
CA GLY A 5 -3.42 0.43 6.87
C GLY A 5 -4.31 0.38 5.64
N ILE A 6 -5.14 -0.66 5.56
CA ILE A 6 -6.16 -0.84 4.54
C ILE A 6 -7.54 -0.86 5.20
N VAL A 7 -8.50 -0.21 4.55
CA VAL A 7 -9.91 -0.20 4.95
C VAL A 7 -10.75 -0.79 3.82
N GLY A 8 -11.55 -1.80 4.13
CA GLY A 8 -12.52 -2.33 3.17
C GLY A 8 -13.66 -1.34 2.91
N ARG A 9 -13.99 -1.14 1.63
CA ARG A 9 -15.18 -0.42 1.15
C ARG A 9 -15.89 -1.28 0.10
N GLY A 10 -16.85 -2.08 0.55
CA GLY A 10 -17.58 -3.01 -0.31
C GLY A 10 -16.63 -4.04 -0.95
N GLU A 11 -16.65 -4.13 -2.28
CA GLU A 11 -15.78 -5.03 -3.04
C GLU A 11 -14.33 -4.52 -3.21
N CYS A 12 -14.04 -3.31 -2.73
CA CYS A 12 -12.75 -2.66 -2.89
C CYS A 12 -12.05 -2.43 -1.55
N ALA A 13 -10.72 -2.37 -1.57
CA ALA A 13 -9.90 -1.97 -0.43
C ALA A 13 -9.31 -0.57 -0.68
N GLN A 14 -9.42 0.31 0.31
CA GLN A 14 -8.78 1.63 0.28
C GLN A 14 -7.54 1.60 1.17
N LEU A 15 -6.37 1.91 0.61
CA LEU A 15 -5.17 2.10 1.40
C LEU A 15 -5.23 3.48 2.05
N ARG A 16 -5.18 3.54 3.38
CA ARG A 16 -5.44 4.76 4.17
C ARG A 16 -4.18 5.37 4.75
N TRP A 17 -3.30 4.52 5.24
CA TRP A 17 -2.06 4.94 5.87
C TRP A 17 -0.90 4.18 5.24
N PHE A 18 0.13 4.92 4.84
CA PHE A 18 1.41 4.37 4.45
C PHE A 18 2.50 5.29 4.96
N LEU A 19 3.02 4.97 6.15
CA LEU A 19 4.04 5.78 6.78
C LEU A 19 5.28 4.92 7.02
N ILE A 20 6.41 5.42 6.57
CA ILE A 20 7.72 4.82 6.84
C ILE A 20 8.60 5.91 7.40
N HIS A 21 9.15 5.64 8.58
CA HIS A 21 10.09 6.52 9.23
C HIS A 21 11.29 6.78 8.28
N PRO A 22 11.74 8.04 8.09
CA PRO A 22 12.74 8.41 7.08
C PRO A 22 14.02 7.56 7.10
N HIS A 23 14.51 7.23 8.30
CA HIS A 23 15.69 6.38 8.49
C HIS A 23 15.54 4.93 8.01
N TYR A 24 14.31 4.48 7.74
CA TYR A 24 13.98 3.13 7.26
C TYR A 24 13.46 3.15 5.82
N ARG A 25 13.71 4.24 5.08
CA ARG A 25 13.43 4.32 3.64
C ARG A 25 14.59 3.74 2.84
N ARG A 26 14.33 3.34 1.59
CA ARG A 26 15.30 2.71 0.66
C ARG A 26 15.95 1.40 1.11
N ILE A 27 15.45 0.78 2.18
CA ILE A 27 15.87 -0.58 2.63
C ILE A 27 14.85 -1.68 2.24
N GLY A 28 13.85 -1.36 1.41
CA GLY A 28 12.81 -2.32 1.00
C GLY A 28 11.67 -2.56 2.00
N LEU A 29 11.70 -1.94 3.18
CA LEU A 29 10.64 -2.08 4.20
C LEU A 29 9.25 -1.70 3.67
N GLY A 30 9.16 -0.65 2.85
CA GLY A 30 7.91 -0.25 2.22
C GLY A 30 7.36 -1.28 1.26
N LYS A 31 8.23 -2.02 0.57
CA LYS A 31 7.83 -3.12 -0.32
C LYS A 31 7.23 -4.27 0.46
N LYS A 32 7.87 -4.62 1.58
CA LYS A 32 7.37 -5.69 2.45
C LYS A 32 6.00 -5.35 3.04
N LEU A 33 5.85 -4.14 3.60
CA LEU A 33 4.57 -3.68 4.13
C LEU A 33 3.48 -3.66 3.05
N LEU A 34 3.80 -3.16 1.86
CA LEU A 34 2.86 -3.15 0.75
C LEU A 34 2.45 -4.57 0.33
N GLN A 35 3.42 -5.48 0.22
CA GLN A 35 3.16 -6.88 -0.13
C GLN A 35 2.22 -7.53 0.88
N GLU A 36 2.48 -7.39 2.18
CA GLU A 36 1.62 -7.94 3.24
C GLU A 36 0.20 -7.36 3.15
N ALA A 37 0.07 -6.08 2.81
CA ALA A 37 -1.23 -5.43 2.66
C ALA A 37 -1.98 -5.91 1.41
N LEU A 38 -1.27 -6.14 0.29
CA LEU A 38 -1.83 -6.74 -0.92
C LEU A 38 -2.25 -8.20 -0.68
N ASP A 39 -1.44 -8.98 0.03
CA ASP A 39 -1.73 -10.37 0.35
C ASP A 39 -2.94 -10.47 1.28
N PHE A 40 -3.05 -9.59 2.27
CA PHE A 40 -4.25 -9.45 3.10
C PHE A 40 -5.48 -9.13 2.25
N ALA A 41 -5.35 -8.20 1.30
CA ALA A 41 -6.47 -7.80 0.46
C ALA A 41 -6.91 -8.91 -0.51
N LYS A 42 -5.95 -9.68 -1.06
CA LYS A 42 -6.22 -10.89 -1.85
C LYS A 42 -6.92 -11.95 -1.02
N ALA A 43 -6.44 -12.21 0.20
CA ALA A 43 -7.07 -13.17 1.11
C ALA A 43 -8.51 -12.78 1.51
N LYS A 44 -8.79 -11.46 1.56
CA LYS A 44 -10.13 -10.91 1.78
C LYS A 44 -10.98 -10.78 0.51
N ASN A 45 -10.47 -11.23 -0.65
CA ASN A 45 -11.15 -11.23 -1.92
C ASN A 45 -11.57 -9.82 -2.42
N TYR A 46 -10.82 -8.78 -2.05
CA TYR A 46 -11.05 -7.44 -2.61
C TYR A 46 -10.64 -7.41 -4.08
N ARG A 47 -11.54 -6.94 -4.95
CA ARG A 47 -11.34 -6.91 -6.41
C ARG A 47 -10.42 -5.79 -6.87
N LYS A 48 -10.37 -4.69 -6.12
CA LYS A 48 -9.56 -3.52 -6.42
C LYS A 48 -9.02 -2.91 -5.15
N ILE A 49 -7.78 -2.46 -5.22
CA ILE A 49 -7.14 -1.67 -4.15
C ILE A 49 -6.84 -0.31 -4.74
N TYR A 50 -7.31 0.76 -4.09
CA TYR A 50 -7.09 2.11 -4.55
C TYR A 50 -6.56 3.00 -3.43
N PHE A 51 -5.82 4.03 -3.82
CA PHE A 51 -5.24 5.00 -2.92
C PHE A 51 -5.81 6.37 -3.23
N ASP A 52 -6.17 7.11 -2.19
CA ASP A 52 -6.85 8.40 -2.30
C ASP A 52 -5.93 9.45 -1.68
N THR A 53 -4.76 9.64 -2.30
CA THR A 53 -3.89 10.78 -1.98
C THR A 53 -3.86 11.71 -3.15
N THR A 54 -4.30 12.93 -2.88
CA THR A 54 -3.93 14.12 -3.61
C THR A 54 -2.40 14.16 -3.75
N ASN A 55 -1.92 13.94 -4.98
CA ASN A 55 -0.70 14.52 -5.55
C ASN A 55 0.71 13.90 -5.30
N ASP A 56 0.90 12.77 -4.61
CA ASP A 56 2.26 12.19 -4.40
C ASP A 56 2.47 10.80 -5.05
N LEU A 57 1.62 10.43 -6.02
CA LEU A 57 1.62 9.08 -6.63
C LEU A 57 2.63 8.87 -7.76
N ASP A 58 3.42 9.88 -8.12
CA ASP A 58 4.39 9.72 -9.21
C ASP A 58 5.55 8.78 -8.81
N LYS A 59 6.00 8.87 -7.54
CA LYS A 59 7.09 8.01 -7.03
C LYS A 59 6.64 6.59 -6.67
N ALA A 60 5.37 6.38 -6.38
CA ALA A 60 4.84 5.06 -6.00
C ALA A 60 4.41 4.24 -7.23
N SER A 61 4.04 4.87 -8.34
CA SER A 61 3.56 4.19 -9.57
C SER A 61 4.58 3.20 -10.15
N ASN A 62 5.88 3.50 -10.06
CA ASN A 62 6.94 2.58 -10.49
C ASN A 62 7.02 1.28 -9.67
N MET A 63 6.40 1.27 -8.48
CA MET A 63 6.35 0.12 -7.59
C MET A 63 5.09 -0.73 -7.79
N TYR A 64 3.99 -0.12 -8.24
CA TYR A 64 2.72 -0.81 -8.53
C TYR A 64 2.70 -1.54 -9.88
N ILE A 65 3.46 -1.08 -10.88
CA ILE A 65 3.47 -1.68 -12.23
C ILE A 65 4.31 -2.97 -12.30
N LYS A 66 5.14 -3.26 -11.28
CA LYS A 66 6.06 -4.41 -11.26
C LYS A 66 5.61 -5.58 -10.36
N ALA A 67 4.36 -5.59 -9.90
CA ALA A 67 3.82 -6.67 -9.07
C ALA A 67 2.78 -7.50 -9.84
#